data_AF-A0A9Q1FMT9-F1
#
_entry.id   AF-A0A9Q1FMT9-F1
#
_cell.length_a   1.000
_cell.length_b   1.000
_cell.length_c   1.000
_cell.angle_alpha   90.00
_cell.angle_beta   90.00
_cell.angle_gamma   90.00
#
_symmetry.space_group_name_H-M   'P 1'
#
loop_
_entity.id
_entity.type
_entity.pdbx_description
1 polymer ?
#
loop_
_entity_poly.entity_id
_entity_poly.type
_entity_poly.pdbx_seq_one_letter_code
_entity_poly.pdbx_strand_id
1 'polypeptide(L)'
;MKDSSCLSRPLQYYCTAGKGERHLCPKQGKRKMLYGIRSLGSSGSGLKGSPCGRGLRKALERTEPVPKGPGRSRKRKLEQGEGGWRKACLWETGEGTLEEGGVSETRPAPVSFRVWLRASSSVSRMFRFQDLGRIIGVAISKHLGWSVNLREPELELNVHLSDDHCVLGLPLLRLPLASRSYIRTTGLRSTVAWAMASLAEIKPGSCVLDPMCGVGAILLEAAKECPNSLFLGMDIDESQLEKARDNVQFAELTERVEVIKSSVMAIPVPPCSVDAVICDIPFGRKFGSKTDMAARLPTIVKEMERVLRVGGALVLLLSPALASDLKRICHPQPAVPVSRPGEPPQQRTGDPPSLLVPSLELQSTHRVSLGTADALIHKYSKGGGVA
;
A
#
# COMPACT_ATOMS: atom_id res chain seq x y z
N MET A 1 -4.25 11.12 -45.39
CA MET A 1 -4.39 9.65 -45.43
C MET A 1 -3.01 9.02 -45.35
N LYS A 2 -2.64 8.52 -44.17
CA LYS A 2 -1.71 7.41 -43.92
C LYS A 2 -1.85 7.05 -42.45
N ASP A 3 -2.19 5.78 -42.21
CA ASP A 3 -2.68 5.22 -40.97
C ASP A 3 -1.68 5.32 -39.81
N SER A 4 -2.15 5.87 -38.68
CA SER A 4 -1.49 5.84 -37.38
C SER A 4 -2.35 5.01 -36.42
N SER A 5 -2.35 3.70 -36.62
CA SER A 5 -2.99 2.73 -35.73
C SER A 5 -1.95 1.78 -35.15
N CYS A 6 -1.18 2.26 -34.17
CA CYS A 6 -0.52 1.38 -33.21
C CYS A 6 -0.83 1.91 -31.81
N LEU A 7 -1.98 1.46 -31.34
CA LEU A 7 -2.57 1.74 -30.05
C LEU A 7 -1.59 1.48 -28.91
N SER A 8 -1.46 2.50 -28.06
CA SER A 8 -1.16 2.39 -26.64
C SER A 8 -1.96 1.26 -26.01
N ARG A 9 -1.29 0.16 -25.63
CA ARG A 9 -1.82 -0.83 -24.68
C ARG A 9 -0.96 -0.79 -23.42
N PRO A 10 -1.53 -0.55 -22.23
CA PRO A 10 -0.81 -0.79 -20.99
C PRO A 10 -0.54 -2.29 -20.83
N LEU A 11 0.69 -2.63 -20.44
CA LEU A 11 1.10 -3.99 -20.06
C LEU A 11 0.28 -4.45 -18.84
N GLN A 12 -0.83 -5.14 -19.11
CA GLN A 12 -1.53 -5.94 -18.09
C GLN A 12 -0.70 -7.19 -17.80
N TYR A 13 0.06 -7.18 -16.70
CA TYR A 13 0.61 -8.40 -16.13
C TYR A 13 -0.52 -9.14 -15.38
N TYR A 14 -1.20 -10.05 -16.08
CA TYR A 14 -2.04 -11.05 -15.44
C TYR A 14 -1.15 -12.10 -14.77
N CYS A 15 -1.12 -12.12 -13.45
CA CYS A 15 -0.75 -13.34 -12.72
C CYS A 15 -2.01 -14.20 -12.64
N THR A 16 -2.11 -15.21 -13.51
CA THR A 16 -3.21 -16.17 -13.49
C THR A 16 -3.09 -17.05 -12.25
N ALA A 17 -3.83 -16.72 -11.19
CA ALA A 17 -4.24 -17.71 -10.21
C ALA A 17 -5.32 -18.58 -10.87
N GLY A 18 -5.00 -19.85 -11.15
CA GLY A 18 -5.96 -20.80 -11.72
C GLY A 18 -7.21 -20.89 -10.86
N LYS A 19 -8.38 -20.65 -11.48
CA LYS A 19 -9.69 -20.87 -10.87
C LYS A 19 -9.87 -22.37 -10.63
N GLY A 20 -9.78 -22.80 -9.37
CA GLY A 20 -10.41 -24.04 -8.94
C GLY A 20 -11.90 -23.80 -8.76
N GLU A 21 -12.72 -24.30 -9.68
CA GLU A 21 -14.17 -24.31 -9.55
C GLU A 21 -14.58 -25.13 -8.32
N ARG A 22 -15.43 -24.53 -7.47
CA ARG A 22 -16.03 -25.21 -6.32
C ARG A 22 -17.33 -25.88 -6.77
N HIS A 23 -17.27 -27.17 -7.09
CA HIS A 23 -18.47 -28.01 -7.07
C HIS A 23 -18.66 -28.59 -5.66
N LEU A 24 -19.74 -28.14 -5.00
CA LEU A 24 -20.29 -28.77 -3.81
C LEU A 24 -21.16 -29.96 -4.24
N CYS A 25 -20.86 -31.16 -3.74
CA CYS A 25 -21.80 -32.28 -3.69
C CYS A 25 -21.54 -33.10 -2.40
N PRO A 26 -22.57 -33.67 -1.75
CA PRO A 26 -22.55 -33.92 -0.31
C PRO A 26 -22.21 -35.37 0.06
N LYS A 27 -21.85 -35.53 1.34
CA LYS A 27 -21.79 -36.74 2.18
C LYS A 27 -20.50 -37.59 2.17
N GLN A 28 -19.96 -37.68 3.40
CA GLN A 28 -19.37 -38.83 4.09
C GLN A 28 -18.18 -39.58 3.47
N GLY A 29 -17.13 -39.73 4.29
CA GLY A 29 -16.22 -40.86 4.20
C GLY A 29 -14.76 -40.47 3.97
N LYS A 30 -13.93 -40.78 4.96
CA LYS A 30 -12.45 -40.73 4.94
C LYS A 30 -11.90 -41.21 3.59
N ARG A 31 -10.96 -40.45 2.98
CA ARG A 31 -9.84 -41.00 2.18
C ARG A 31 -8.76 -39.95 1.91
N LYS A 32 -7.51 -40.43 1.97
CA LYS A 32 -6.24 -39.75 1.66
C LYS A 32 -6.23 -39.20 0.23
N MET A 33 -5.64 -38.03 0.00
CA MET A 33 -5.15 -37.62 -1.32
C MET A 33 -3.62 -37.60 -1.34
N LEU A 34 -3.08 -38.39 -2.26
CA LEU A 34 -1.69 -38.44 -2.67
C LEU A 34 -1.52 -37.41 -3.79
N TYR A 35 -0.54 -36.50 -3.70
CA TYR A 35 -0.01 -35.80 -4.88
C TYR A 35 1.45 -36.20 -5.03
N GLY A 36 1.74 -36.89 -6.14
CA GLY A 36 3.06 -37.39 -6.48
C GLY A 36 3.94 -36.31 -7.10
N ILE A 37 5.13 -36.12 -6.55
CA ILE A 37 6.25 -35.50 -7.24
C ILE A 37 7.10 -36.66 -7.79
N ARG A 38 7.30 -36.72 -9.11
CA ARG A 38 8.27 -37.63 -9.72
C ARG A 38 9.67 -37.23 -9.25
N SER A 39 10.31 -38.13 -8.51
CA SER A 39 11.74 -38.11 -8.23
C SER A 39 12.41 -39.16 -9.13
N LEU A 40 13.41 -38.75 -9.91
CA LEU A 40 14.32 -39.67 -10.59
C LEU A 40 15.18 -40.35 -9.52
N GLY A 41 15.18 -41.68 -9.55
CA GLY A 41 15.57 -42.51 -8.42
C GLY A 41 17.07 -42.62 -8.16
N SER A 42 17.37 -42.96 -6.90
CA SER A 42 18.33 -44.00 -6.58
C SER A 42 17.87 -44.74 -5.31
N SER A 43 18.05 -46.05 -5.36
CA SER A 43 17.57 -47.15 -4.52
C SER A 43 17.87 -47.11 -3.01
N GLY A 44 16.91 -47.64 -2.23
CA GLY A 44 17.08 -48.27 -0.90
C GLY A 44 17.31 -47.31 0.28
N SER A 45 16.69 -47.40 1.45
CA SER A 45 15.85 -48.39 2.12
C SER A 45 15.05 -47.63 3.19
N GLY A 46 13.79 -48.03 3.44
CA GLY A 46 12.84 -47.24 4.22
C GLY A 46 13.17 -47.08 5.70
N LEU A 47 12.66 -46.00 6.30
CA LEU A 47 12.38 -45.89 7.74
C LEU A 47 11.28 -44.84 7.98
N LYS A 48 10.47 -45.14 9.00
CA LYS A 48 9.17 -44.57 9.37
C LYS A 48 9.20 -43.07 9.73
N GLY A 49 8.04 -42.42 9.58
CA GLY A 49 7.83 -40.99 9.79
C GLY A 49 8.19 -40.46 11.18
N SER A 50 8.54 -39.17 11.22
CA SER A 50 8.83 -38.43 12.46
C SER A 50 8.32 -36.98 12.35
N PRO A 51 7.88 -36.34 13.46
CA PRO A 51 7.24 -35.03 13.42
C PRO A 51 8.24 -33.90 13.14
N CYS A 52 7.88 -33.02 12.22
CA CYS A 52 8.56 -31.77 11.91
C CYS A 52 8.50 -30.83 13.13
N GLY A 53 9.49 -30.93 14.02
CA GLY A 53 9.56 -30.09 15.23
C GLY A 53 10.79 -30.37 16.12
N ARG A 54 11.41 -31.55 16.00
CA ARG A 54 12.63 -31.90 16.76
C ARG A 54 13.95 -31.64 16.03
N GLY A 55 13.92 -31.50 14.71
CA GLY A 55 15.14 -31.30 13.90
C GLY A 55 15.82 -29.94 14.09
N LEU A 56 15.03 -28.87 14.25
CA LEU A 56 15.58 -27.51 14.37
C LEU A 56 16.29 -27.26 15.71
N ARG A 57 15.81 -27.86 16.81
CA ARG A 57 16.48 -27.77 18.13
C ARG A 57 17.84 -28.46 18.13
N LYS A 58 17.96 -29.65 17.53
CA LYS A 58 19.23 -30.38 17.42
C LYS A 58 20.27 -29.68 16.52
N ALA A 59 19.84 -28.84 15.58
CA ALA A 59 20.74 -28.05 14.75
C ALA A 59 21.32 -26.84 15.51
N LEU A 60 20.60 -26.31 16.50
CA LEU A 60 21.00 -25.17 17.31
C LEU A 60 22.03 -25.52 18.40
N GLU A 61 22.05 -26.77 18.87
CA GLU A 61 22.96 -27.25 19.92
C GLU A 61 24.37 -27.59 19.40
N ARG A 62 24.61 -27.53 18.08
CA ARG A 62 25.90 -27.92 17.45
C ARG A 62 26.79 -26.75 17.01
N THR A 63 26.48 -25.51 17.40
CA THR A 63 27.30 -24.35 17.05
C THR A 63 28.15 -23.90 18.24
N GLU A 64 29.46 -24.16 18.15
CA GLU A 64 30.49 -23.61 19.05
C GLU A 64 30.48 -22.07 19.06
N PRO A 65 30.69 -21.42 20.22
CA PRO A 65 30.77 -19.96 20.31
C PRO A 65 32.11 -19.43 19.77
N VAL A 66 32.05 -18.43 18.87
CA VAL A 66 33.24 -17.71 18.36
C VAL A 66 33.57 -16.54 19.30
N PRO A 67 34.87 -16.28 19.61
CA PRO A 67 35.27 -15.26 20.57
C PRO A 67 34.96 -13.81 20.11
N LYS A 68 34.59 -12.95 21.05
CA LYS A 68 34.28 -11.53 20.83
C LYS A 68 35.57 -10.72 20.69
N GLY A 69 35.80 -10.11 19.54
CA GLY A 69 36.81 -9.06 19.33
C GLY A 69 36.37 -7.70 19.89
N PRO A 70 37.31 -6.77 20.20
CA PRO A 70 37.02 -5.59 21.00
C PRO A 70 36.26 -4.52 20.21
N GLY A 71 35.31 -3.88 20.90
CA GLY A 71 34.46 -2.84 20.35
C GLY A 71 35.23 -1.56 20.03
N ARG A 72 34.86 -0.93 18.92
CA ARG A 72 35.16 0.49 18.64
C ARG A 72 33.89 1.22 18.22
N SER A 73 33.45 2.12 19.08
CA SER A 73 32.54 3.22 18.74
C SER A 73 33.21 4.13 17.72
N ARG A 74 32.48 4.58 16.69
CA ARG A 74 32.69 5.92 16.11
C ARG A 74 31.53 6.41 15.25
N LYS A 75 31.33 7.72 15.40
CA LYS A 75 30.33 8.64 14.85
C LYS A 75 30.29 8.59 13.31
N ARG A 76 29.09 8.69 12.73
CA ARG A 76 28.91 8.95 11.29
C ARG A 76 29.05 10.46 11.04
N LYS A 77 30.00 10.83 10.20
CA LYS A 77 30.01 12.09 9.44
C LYS A 77 29.41 11.75 8.07
N LEU A 78 28.41 12.52 7.65
CA LEU A 78 27.82 12.44 6.32
C LEU A 78 28.67 13.35 5.42
N GLU A 79 29.42 12.80 4.48
CA GLU A 79 30.04 13.56 3.40
C GLU A 79 29.32 13.23 2.09
N GLN A 80 28.96 14.30 1.39
CA GLN A 80 28.34 14.31 0.08
C GLN A 80 29.38 13.87 -0.97
N GLY A 81 28.99 12.93 -1.83
CA GLY A 81 29.78 12.52 -2.98
C GLY A 81 28.89 12.42 -4.20
N GLU A 82 28.88 13.49 -5.00
CA GLU A 82 28.48 13.45 -6.40
C GLU A 82 29.55 12.67 -7.19
N GLY A 83 29.13 11.73 -8.03
CA GLY A 83 30.02 11.03 -8.97
C GLY A 83 29.87 9.51 -8.94
N GLY A 84 29.07 8.97 -9.85
CA GLY A 84 28.96 7.52 -10.00
C GLY A 84 27.82 7.00 -10.88
N TRP A 85 27.36 7.77 -11.87
CA TRP A 85 26.26 7.38 -12.76
C TRP A 85 26.74 7.15 -14.20
N ARG A 86 27.82 6.40 -14.42
CA ARG A 86 28.17 5.90 -15.77
C ARG A 86 28.96 4.61 -15.68
N LYS A 87 28.28 3.47 -15.61
CA LYS A 87 28.69 2.17 -16.18
C LYS A 87 27.72 1.08 -15.76
N ALA A 88 26.65 0.91 -16.52
CA ALA A 88 25.93 -0.36 -16.66
C ALA A 88 24.95 -0.22 -17.82
N CYS A 89 25.40 -0.63 -19.02
CA CYS A 89 24.64 -1.01 -20.22
C CYS A 89 25.37 -0.55 -21.48
N LEU A 90 26.41 -1.30 -21.85
CA LEU A 90 26.91 -1.40 -23.21
C LEU A 90 27.13 -2.89 -23.42
N TRP A 91 26.22 -3.54 -24.15
CA TRP A 91 26.49 -4.83 -24.76
C TRP A 91 27.11 -4.48 -26.12
N GLU A 92 28.42 -4.58 -26.25
CA GLU A 92 29.08 -4.45 -27.55
C GLU A 92 29.08 -5.83 -28.21
N THR A 93 28.50 -5.88 -29.42
CA THR A 93 28.60 -7.02 -30.33
C THR A 93 29.93 -6.90 -31.07
N GLY A 94 30.94 -7.62 -30.57
CA GLY A 94 32.25 -7.72 -31.21
C GLY A 94 32.44 -9.12 -31.80
N GLU A 95 32.42 -9.21 -33.13
CA GLU A 95 32.98 -10.34 -33.87
C GLU A 95 34.50 -10.37 -33.63
N GLY A 96 35.01 -11.48 -33.08
CA GLY A 96 36.42 -11.67 -32.77
C GLY A 96 36.80 -13.14 -32.91
N THR A 97 37.82 -13.37 -33.74
CA THR A 97 38.44 -14.64 -34.16
C THR A 97 38.77 -15.60 -33.00
N LEU A 98 38.50 -16.89 -33.23
CA LEU A 98 38.81 -18.01 -32.34
C LEU A 98 40.32 -18.25 -32.28
N GLU A 99 40.93 -17.96 -31.13
CA GLU A 99 42.18 -18.61 -30.70
C GLU A 99 41.84 -19.64 -29.61
N GLU A 100 42.33 -20.87 -29.79
CA GLU A 100 42.20 -21.98 -28.84
C GLU A 100 43.08 -21.72 -27.61
N GLY A 101 42.53 -21.00 -26.62
CA GLY A 101 43.10 -20.83 -25.29
C GLY A 101 42.20 -21.51 -24.25
N GLY A 102 42.77 -22.38 -23.42
CA GLY A 102 42.06 -23.21 -22.44
C GLY A 102 41.03 -22.44 -21.60
N VAL A 103 39.82 -23.00 -21.51
CA VAL A 103 38.73 -22.48 -20.69
C VAL A 103 39.10 -22.66 -19.21
N SER A 104 39.73 -21.64 -18.64
CA SER A 104 39.67 -21.39 -17.20
C SER A 104 38.21 -21.16 -16.84
N GLU A 105 37.59 -22.12 -16.15
CA GLU A 105 36.28 -21.92 -15.52
C GLU A 105 36.40 -20.77 -14.51
N THR A 106 36.17 -19.53 -14.96
CA THR A 106 36.01 -18.39 -14.08
C THR A 106 34.74 -18.65 -13.28
N ARG A 107 34.87 -19.22 -12.08
CA ARG A 107 33.76 -19.30 -11.13
C ARG A 107 33.22 -17.88 -10.97
N PRO A 108 31.91 -17.65 -11.19
CA PRO A 108 31.33 -16.34 -11.01
C PRO A 108 31.65 -15.86 -9.60
N ALA A 109 32.06 -14.58 -9.48
CA ALA A 109 32.41 -13.99 -8.20
C ALA A 109 31.29 -14.25 -7.17
N PRO A 110 31.63 -14.54 -5.89
CA PRO A 110 30.64 -14.89 -4.90
C PRO A 110 29.70 -13.71 -4.63
N VAL A 111 28.45 -13.85 -5.10
CA VAL A 111 27.38 -12.86 -4.93
C VAL A 111 27.26 -12.48 -3.45
N SER A 112 27.24 -11.18 -3.17
CA SER A 112 27.03 -10.68 -1.82
C SER A 112 25.53 -10.46 -1.54
N PHE A 113 25.05 -10.92 -0.39
CA PHE A 113 23.63 -10.84 -0.06
C PHE A 113 23.33 -10.47 1.38
N ARG A 114 22.10 -10.01 1.62
CA ARG A 114 21.51 -9.95 2.97
C ARG A 114 20.16 -10.64 3.00
N VAL A 115 19.77 -11.12 4.18
CA VAL A 115 18.43 -11.65 4.43
C VAL A 115 17.64 -10.59 5.18
N TRP A 116 16.51 -10.17 4.61
CA TRP A 116 15.51 -9.39 5.30
C TRP A 116 14.33 -10.31 5.65
N LEU A 117 14.07 -10.44 6.95
CA LEU A 117 13.10 -11.39 7.47
C LEU A 117 11.91 -10.66 8.07
N ARG A 118 10.72 -11.07 7.67
CA ARG A 118 9.47 -10.79 8.37
C ARG A 118 8.88 -12.12 8.82
N ALA A 119 8.49 -12.19 10.10
CA ALA A 119 7.68 -13.29 10.59
C ALA A 119 6.40 -12.74 11.20
N SER A 120 5.34 -13.52 11.12
CA SER A 120 4.03 -13.21 11.66
C SER A 120 3.59 -14.29 12.65
N SER A 121 2.46 -14.06 13.31
CA SER A 121 1.74 -15.07 14.09
C SER A 121 2.60 -15.80 15.14
N SER A 122 2.46 -17.13 15.25
CA SER A 122 3.15 -17.93 16.26
C SER A 122 4.67 -17.92 16.03
N VAL A 123 5.11 -17.88 14.78
CA VAL A 123 6.54 -17.82 14.41
C VAL A 123 7.23 -16.59 15.01
N SER A 124 6.60 -15.41 14.93
CA SER A 124 7.17 -14.18 15.52
C SER A 124 7.28 -14.19 17.04
N ARG A 125 6.52 -15.05 17.74
CA ARG A 125 6.56 -15.19 19.20
C ARG A 125 7.57 -16.23 19.67
N MET A 126 7.83 -17.24 18.84
CA MET A 126 8.70 -18.38 19.18
C MET A 126 10.18 -18.13 18.91
N PHE A 127 10.51 -17.24 17.98
CA PHE A 127 11.88 -17.03 17.53
C PHE A 127 12.25 -15.55 17.47
N ARG A 128 13.53 -15.25 17.74
CA ARG A 128 14.07 -13.91 17.48
C ARG A 128 14.39 -13.80 15.99
N PHE A 129 14.01 -12.67 15.38
CA PHE A 129 14.25 -12.43 13.96
C PHE A 129 15.73 -12.52 13.55
N GLN A 130 16.63 -12.09 14.45
CA GLN A 130 18.08 -12.14 14.20
C GLN A 130 18.60 -13.58 14.12
N ASP A 131 18.10 -14.48 14.97
CA ASP A 131 18.52 -15.88 15.00
C ASP A 131 18.03 -16.60 13.74
N LEU A 132 16.77 -16.39 13.36
CA LEU A 132 16.22 -16.92 12.11
C LEU A 132 16.96 -16.39 10.87
N GLY A 133 17.19 -15.07 10.82
CA GLY A 133 17.95 -14.46 9.73
C GLY A 133 19.37 -15.02 9.62
N ARG A 134 20.03 -15.27 10.76
CA ARG A 134 21.36 -15.91 10.80
C ARG A 134 21.32 -17.35 10.29
N ILE A 135 20.36 -18.15 10.74
CA ILE A 135 20.21 -19.56 10.30
C ILE A 135 20.02 -19.62 8.78
N ILE A 136 19.12 -18.78 8.25
CA ILE A 136 18.84 -18.72 6.82
C ILE A 136 20.07 -18.24 6.05
N GLY A 137 20.75 -17.19 6.53
CA GLY A 137 21.99 -16.68 5.93
C GLY A 137 23.10 -17.72 5.87
N VAL A 138 23.35 -18.45 6.98
CA VAL A 138 24.34 -19.54 7.01
C VAL A 138 23.99 -20.66 6.04
N ALA A 139 22.71 -21.05 5.96
CA ALA A 139 22.26 -22.07 5.03
C ALA A 139 22.53 -21.63 3.57
N ILE A 140 22.15 -20.41 3.20
CA ILE A 140 22.38 -19.89 1.84
C ILE A 140 23.87 -19.80 1.51
N SER A 141 24.68 -19.26 2.41
CA SER A 141 26.14 -19.19 2.21
C SER A 141 26.76 -20.58 2.02
N LYS A 142 26.33 -21.58 2.80
CA LYS A 142 26.83 -22.95 2.68
C LYS A 142 26.41 -23.62 1.37
N HIS A 143 25.19 -23.39 0.91
CA HIS A 143 24.64 -24.08 -0.26
C HIS A 143 24.97 -23.40 -1.60
N LEU A 144 25.06 -22.07 -1.62
CA LEU A 144 25.28 -21.30 -2.85
C LEU A 144 26.68 -20.69 -2.95
N GLY A 145 27.49 -20.75 -1.89
CA GLY A 145 28.80 -20.11 -1.85
C GLY A 145 28.73 -18.58 -1.78
N TRP A 146 27.56 -18.01 -1.50
CA TRP A 146 27.34 -16.55 -1.44
C TRP A 146 27.88 -15.95 -0.14
N SER A 147 28.33 -14.70 -0.21
CA SER A 147 28.90 -13.97 0.93
C SER A 147 27.87 -13.06 1.60
N VAL A 148 27.84 -13.01 2.94
CA VAL A 148 26.88 -12.15 3.66
C VAL A 148 27.42 -10.72 3.75
N ASN A 149 26.68 -9.75 3.20
CA ASN A 149 26.95 -8.32 3.36
C ASN A 149 25.69 -7.60 3.87
N LEU A 150 25.68 -7.21 5.15
CA LEU A 150 24.51 -6.58 5.78
C LEU A 150 24.35 -5.09 5.46
N ARG A 151 25.40 -4.42 4.93
CA ARG A 151 25.41 -2.97 4.70
C ARG A 151 25.09 -2.65 3.25
N GLU A 152 25.84 -3.25 2.33
CA GLU A 152 25.79 -2.96 0.89
C GLU A 152 25.73 -4.28 0.10
N PRO A 153 24.63 -5.05 0.23
CA PRO A 153 24.47 -6.28 -0.52
C PRO A 153 24.26 -5.98 -2.01
N GLU A 154 24.75 -6.87 -2.87
CA GLU A 154 24.32 -6.90 -4.28
C GLU A 154 22.87 -7.39 -4.40
N LEU A 155 22.48 -8.31 -3.51
CA LEU A 155 21.17 -8.96 -3.54
C LEU A 155 20.52 -9.02 -2.15
N GLU A 156 19.25 -8.62 -2.07
CA GLU A 156 18.44 -8.77 -0.87
C GLU A 156 17.49 -9.96 -1.02
N LEU A 157 17.48 -10.86 -0.04
CA LEU A 157 16.50 -11.94 0.04
C LEU A 157 15.43 -11.57 1.06
N ASN A 158 14.21 -11.41 0.59
CA ASN A 158 13.04 -11.20 1.43
C ASN A 158 12.43 -12.54 1.81
N VAL A 159 12.41 -12.82 3.11
CA VAL A 159 11.79 -14.01 3.68
C VAL A 159 10.58 -13.58 4.49
N HIS A 160 9.41 -14.12 4.17
CA HIS A 160 8.19 -13.95 4.95
C HIS A 160 7.75 -15.30 5.52
N LEU A 161 7.76 -15.41 6.85
CA LEU A 161 7.30 -16.58 7.57
C LEU A 161 5.94 -16.32 8.22
N SER A 162 5.01 -17.24 8.05
CA SER A 162 3.76 -17.33 8.80
C SER A 162 3.60 -18.75 9.35
N ASP A 163 2.49 -19.00 10.05
CA ASP A 163 2.20 -20.32 10.60
C ASP A 163 2.06 -21.39 9.49
N ASP A 164 1.56 -20.99 8.31
CA ASP A 164 1.23 -21.90 7.21
C ASP A 164 2.15 -21.76 5.98
N HIS A 165 2.92 -20.66 5.88
CA HIS A 165 3.67 -20.32 4.67
C HIS A 165 5.09 -19.84 4.96
N CYS A 166 6.00 -20.23 4.07
CA CYS A 166 7.33 -19.65 3.95
C CYS A 166 7.46 -19.10 2.53
N VAL A 167 7.52 -17.78 2.40
CA VAL A 167 7.70 -17.09 1.13
C VAL A 167 9.11 -16.55 1.08
N LEU A 168 9.88 -16.99 0.09
CA LEU A 168 11.20 -16.45 -0.24
C LEU A 168 11.09 -15.69 -1.57
N GLY A 169 11.62 -14.47 -1.62
CA GLY A 169 11.57 -13.64 -2.82
C GLY A 169 12.74 -12.70 -2.94
N LEU A 170 13.02 -12.30 -4.18
CA LEU A 170 13.96 -11.25 -4.54
C LEU A 170 13.17 -9.97 -4.81
N PRO A 171 13.44 -8.85 -4.10
CA PRO A 171 12.84 -7.58 -4.43
C PRO A 171 13.37 -7.12 -5.80
N LEU A 172 12.45 -6.86 -6.73
CA LEU A 172 12.79 -6.35 -8.06
C LEU A 172 13.27 -4.89 -8.03
N LEU A 173 12.86 -4.14 -7.01
CA LEU A 173 13.13 -2.71 -6.86
C LEU A 173 13.94 -2.47 -5.59
N ARG A 174 14.97 -1.64 -5.70
CA ARG A 174 15.80 -1.23 -4.55
C ARG A 174 15.06 -0.26 -3.62
N LEU A 175 14.19 0.57 -4.18
CA LEU A 175 13.39 1.55 -3.45
C LEU A 175 11.91 1.14 -3.50
N PRO A 176 11.12 1.44 -2.45
CA PRO A 176 9.68 1.23 -2.47
C PRO A 176 9.02 1.99 -3.63
N LEU A 177 8.00 1.42 -4.28
CA LEU A 177 7.21 2.11 -5.31
C LEU A 177 6.53 3.40 -4.82
N ALA A 178 6.33 3.53 -3.52
CA ALA A 178 5.80 4.74 -2.91
C ALA A 178 6.82 5.90 -2.84
N SER A 179 8.11 5.63 -3.09
CA SER A 179 9.15 6.66 -3.14
C SER A 179 9.12 7.35 -4.50
N ARG A 180 8.45 8.49 -4.56
CA ARG A 180 8.35 9.32 -5.77
C ARG A 180 9.48 10.34 -5.80
N SER A 181 10.23 10.39 -6.91
CA SER A 181 11.32 11.35 -7.09
C SER A 181 10.86 12.80 -7.16
N TYR A 182 9.57 13.04 -7.48
CA TYR A 182 8.96 14.36 -7.59
C TYR A 182 8.24 14.83 -6.31
N ILE A 183 8.34 14.08 -5.19
CA ILE A 183 7.76 14.49 -3.91
C ILE A 183 8.89 14.75 -2.92
N ARG A 184 9.02 15.99 -2.46
CA ARG A 184 10.06 16.42 -1.51
C ARG A 184 9.67 16.12 -0.07
N THR A 185 8.44 16.46 0.29
CA THR A 185 7.89 16.26 1.63
C THR A 185 6.80 15.20 1.58
N THR A 186 7.03 14.07 2.25
CA THR A 186 6.13 12.92 2.21
C THR A 186 4.90 13.12 3.10
N GLY A 187 3.71 12.87 2.55
CA GLY A 187 2.43 12.85 3.27
C GLY A 187 1.82 11.46 3.30
N LEU A 188 0.55 11.35 2.90
CA LEU A 188 -0.08 10.07 2.60
C LEU A 188 0.79 9.27 1.64
N ARG A 189 0.93 7.96 1.90
CA ARG A 189 1.75 7.08 1.06
C ARG A 189 1.29 7.18 -0.40
N SER A 190 2.20 7.50 -1.33
CA SER A 190 1.86 7.80 -2.73
C SER A 190 1.06 6.70 -3.43
N THR A 191 1.29 5.43 -3.11
CA THR A 191 0.49 4.32 -3.66
C THR A 191 -0.98 4.36 -3.22
N VAL A 192 -1.27 4.88 -2.02
CA VAL A 192 -2.63 5.06 -1.50
C VAL A 192 -3.27 6.30 -2.13
N ALA A 193 -2.53 7.41 -2.18
CA ALA A 193 -2.96 8.63 -2.87
C ALA A 193 -3.32 8.36 -4.35
N TRP A 194 -2.46 7.65 -5.08
CA TRP A 194 -2.73 7.23 -6.45
C TRP A 194 -3.95 6.32 -6.58
N ALA A 195 -4.14 5.37 -5.65
CA ALA A 195 -5.32 4.51 -5.64
C ALA A 195 -6.62 5.32 -5.43
N MET A 196 -6.60 6.32 -4.54
CA MET A 196 -7.73 7.23 -4.33
C MET A 196 -8.03 8.07 -5.59
N ALA A 197 -6.98 8.63 -6.22
CA ALA A 197 -7.12 9.37 -7.47
C ALA A 197 -7.68 8.52 -8.61
N SER A 198 -7.21 7.28 -8.74
CA SER A 198 -7.69 6.32 -9.74
C SER A 198 -9.18 6.00 -9.56
N LEU A 199 -9.64 5.85 -8.32
CA LEU A 199 -11.04 5.58 -8.01
C LEU A 199 -11.96 6.76 -8.32
N ALA A 200 -11.43 7.98 -8.33
CA ALA A 200 -12.20 9.18 -8.67
C ALA A 200 -12.57 9.28 -10.15
N GLU A 201 -11.94 8.48 -11.02
CA GLU A 201 -12.24 8.43 -12.47
C GLU A 201 -12.24 9.83 -13.11
N ILE A 202 -11.21 10.62 -12.78
CA ILE A 202 -11.04 12.01 -13.22
C ILE A 202 -11.00 12.04 -14.76
N LYS A 203 -11.84 12.91 -15.34
CA LYS A 203 -11.89 13.09 -16.80
C LYS A 203 -11.01 14.27 -17.21
N PRO A 204 -10.53 14.30 -18.47
CA PRO A 204 -9.94 15.51 -19.04
C PRO A 204 -10.90 16.70 -18.90
N GLY A 205 -10.37 17.84 -18.48
CA GLY A 205 -11.12 19.06 -18.19
C GLY A 205 -11.72 19.13 -16.78
N SER A 206 -11.58 18.08 -15.96
CA SER A 206 -12.15 18.07 -14.61
C SER A 206 -11.45 19.03 -13.64
N CYS A 207 -12.25 19.62 -12.75
CA CYS A 207 -11.80 20.35 -11.56
C CYS A 207 -11.89 19.43 -10.32
N VAL A 208 -10.76 19.20 -9.66
CA VAL A 208 -10.63 18.26 -8.54
C VAL A 208 -10.26 19.01 -7.27
N LEU A 209 -10.90 18.67 -6.16
CA LEU A 209 -10.70 19.31 -4.86
C LEU A 209 -10.21 18.30 -3.81
N ASP A 210 -9.17 18.66 -3.06
CA ASP A 210 -8.83 18.04 -1.78
C ASP A 210 -8.95 19.12 -0.67
N PRO A 211 -10.03 19.11 0.13
CA PRO A 211 -10.31 20.17 1.08
C PRO A 211 -9.53 20.05 2.40
N MET A 212 -8.69 19.01 2.55
CA MET A 212 -7.79 18.80 3.70
C MET A 212 -6.47 18.20 3.20
N CYS A 213 -5.80 18.90 2.29
CA CYS A 213 -4.75 18.35 1.46
C CYS A 213 -3.44 18.06 2.19
N GLY A 214 -3.23 18.61 3.40
CA GLY A 214 -1.96 18.55 4.10
C GLY A 214 -0.81 19.01 3.19
N VAL A 215 0.19 18.14 3.00
CA VAL A 215 1.34 18.40 2.12
C VAL A 215 1.08 18.13 0.62
N GLY A 216 -0.18 17.88 0.22
CA GLY A 216 -0.61 17.78 -1.18
C GLY A 216 -0.42 16.41 -1.85
N ALA A 217 -0.17 15.34 -1.10
CA ALA A 217 0.18 14.03 -1.69
C ALA A 217 -0.86 13.48 -2.68
N ILE A 218 -2.16 13.66 -2.39
CA ILE A 218 -3.27 13.25 -3.27
C ILE A 218 -3.25 14.09 -4.56
N LEU A 219 -3.15 15.41 -4.43
CA LEU A 219 -3.13 16.34 -5.55
C LEU A 219 -1.96 16.06 -6.50
N LEU A 220 -0.77 15.79 -5.97
CA LEU A 220 0.41 15.49 -6.78
C LEU A 220 0.26 14.20 -7.59
N GLU A 221 -0.20 13.11 -6.96
CA GLU A 221 -0.43 11.85 -7.69
C GLU A 221 -1.54 12.02 -8.74
N ALA A 222 -2.64 12.70 -8.39
CA ALA A 222 -3.75 12.93 -9.31
C ALA A 222 -3.32 13.81 -10.50
N ALA A 223 -2.54 14.86 -10.26
CA ALA A 223 -2.06 15.77 -11.30
C ALA A 223 -1.01 15.14 -12.21
N LYS A 224 -0.19 14.20 -11.71
CA LYS A 224 0.73 13.42 -12.54
C LYS A 224 -0.01 12.41 -13.43
N GLU A 225 -1.10 11.81 -12.95
CA GLU A 225 -1.91 10.86 -13.72
C GLU A 225 -2.82 11.56 -14.74
N CYS A 226 -3.36 12.72 -14.38
CA CYS A 226 -4.36 13.46 -15.17
C CYS A 226 -3.81 14.83 -15.61
N PRO A 227 -3.08 14.91 -16.74
CA PRO A 227 -2.40 16.13 -17.18
C PRO A 227 -3.36 17.24 -17.60
N ASN A 228 -4.58 16.91 -18.04
CA ASN A 228 -5.56 17.84 -18.58
C ASN A 228 -6.63 18.24 -17.55
N SER A 229 -6.29 18.28 -16.27
CA SER A 229 -7.23 18.58 -15.17
C SER A 229 -6.64 19.64 -14.24
N LEU A 230 -7.53 20.34 -13.52
CA LEU A 230 -7.18 21.37 -12.54
C LEU A 230 -7.42 20.85 -11.12
N PHE A 231 -6.55 21.23 -10.20
CA PHE A 231 -6.51 20.71 -8.84
C PHE A 231 -6.46 21.86 -7.84
N LEU A 232 -7.35 21.81 -6.86
CA LEU A 232 -7.38 22.74 -5.74
C LEU A 232 -7.16 21.98 -4.42
N GLY A 233 -6.17 22.40 -3.67
CA GLY A 233 -5.93 21.95 -2.30
C GLY A 233 -6.35 22.98 -1.27
N MET A 234 -6.93 22.54 -0.16
CA MET A 234 -7.16 23.38 1.00
C MET A 234 -6.65 22.72 2.26
N ASP A 235 -6.14 23.52 3.18
CA ASP A 235 -5.87 23.09 4.55
C ASP A 235 -6.01 24.29 5.49
N ILE A 236 -6.28 24.02 6.78
CA ILE A 236 -6.35 25.06 7.81
C ILE A 236 -4.95 25.39 8.35
N ASP A 237 -4.01 24.45 8.27
CA ASP A 237 -2.65 24.58 8.75
C ASP A 237 -1.72 25.11 7.66
N GLU A 238 -1.34 26.39 7.78
CA GLU A 238 -0.40 27.05 6.86
C GLU A 238 0.95 26.33 6.78
N SER A 239 1.38 25.67 7.85
CA SER A 239 2.64 24.92 7.86
C SER A 239 2.61 23.65 7.01
N GLN A 240 1.41 23.11 6.73
CA GLN A 240 1.23 22.04 5.75
C GLN A 240 1.18 22.61 4.34
N LEU A 241 0.47 23.72 4.15
CA LEU A 241 0.35 24.38 2.85
C LEU A 241 1.70 24.84 2.31
N GLU A 242 2.60 25.33 3.16
CA GLU A 242 3.94 25.69 2.72
C GLU A 242 4.70 24.50 2.13
N LYS A 243 4.62 23.34 2.80
CA LYS A 243 5.20 22.09 2.28
C LYS A 243 4.47 21.60 1.02
N ALA A 244 3.18 21.88 0.90
CA ALA A 244 2.40 21.56 -0.29
C ALA A 244 2.85 22.42 -1.48
N ARG A 245 3.05 23.73 -1.28
CA ARG A 245 3.59 24.64 -2.31
C ARG A 245 4.98 24.20 -2.75
N ASP A 246 5.87 23.88 -1.80
CA ASP A 246 7.20 23.33 -2.09
C ASP A 246 7.12 22.05 -2.93
N ASN A 247 6.21 21.16 -2.59
CA ASN A 247 5.98 19.92 -3.34
C ASN A 247 5.45 20.18 -4.75
N VAL A 248 4.47 21.08 -4.90
CA VAL A 248 3.88 21.46 -6.20
C VAL A 248 4.94 22.10 -7.10
N GLN A 249 5.75 23.00 -6.55
CA GLN A 249 6.86 23.62 -7.26
C GLN A 249 7.91 22.58 -7.67
N PHE A 250 8.33 21.73 -6.73
CA PHE A 250 9.33 20.69 -6.99
C PHE A 250 8.85 19.64 -8.02
N ALA A 251 7.55 19.40 -8.09
CA ALA A 251 6.95 18.50 -9.07
C ALA A 251 6.67 19.16 -10.43
N GLU A 252 6.90 20.47 -10.57
CA GLU A 252 6.61 21.28 -11.77
C GLU A 252 5.11 21.27 -12.12
N LEU A 253 4.25 21.50 -11.12
CA LEU A 253 2.79 21.42 -11.25
C LEU A 253 2.05 22.73 -10.94
N THR A 254 2.76 23.84 -10.82
CA THR A 254 2.22 25.15 -10.39
C THR A 254 1.14 25.71 -11.31
N GLU A 255 1.11 25.34 -12.59
CA GLU A 255 0.07 25.82 -13.53
C GLU A 255 -1.28 25.11 -13.36
N ARG A 256 -1.32 23.99 -12.63
CA ARG A 256 -2.51 23.12 -12.53
C ARG A 256 -2.93 22.78 -11.12
N VAL A 257 -2.04 22.96 -10.14
CA VAL A 257 -2.30 22.68 -8.74
C VAL A 257 -2.17 23.97 -7.94
N GLU A 258 -3.29 24.47 -7.45
CA GLU A 258 -3.38 25.61 -6.55
C GLU A 258 -3.62 25.11 -5.13
N VAL A 259 -3.01 25.73 -4.12
CA VAL A 259 -3.27 25.42 -2.71
C VAL A 259 -3.58 26.69 -1.91
N ILE A 260 -4.70 26.68 -1.18
CA ILE A 260 -5.20 27.84 -0.45
C ILE A 260 -5.46 27.51 1.02
N LYS A 261 -5.31 28.52 1.89
CA LYS A 261 -5.68 28.38 3.29
C LYS A 261 -7.18 28.53 3.47
N SER A 262 -7.85 27.46 3.88
CA SER A 262 -9.29 27.50 4.15
C SER A 262 -9.75 26.29 4.97
N SER A 263 -10.93 26.43 5.58
CA SER A 263 -11.55 25.37 6.37
C SER A 263 -12.51 24.55 5.51
N VAL A 264 -12.43 23.22 5.60
CA VAL A 264 -13.41 22.30 4.99
C VAL A 264 -14.86 22.57 5.47
N MET A 265 -15.03 23.26 6.60
CA MET A 265 -16.35 23.65 7.12
C MET A 265 -17.04 24.76 6.30
N ALA A 266 -16.29 25.48 5.46
CA ALA A 266 -16.79 26.55 4.62
C ALA A 266 -15.91 26.65 3.36
N ILE A 267 -16.20 25.79 2.38
CA ILE A 267 -15.38 25.69 1.15
C ILE A 267 -15.66 26.92 0.26
N PRO A 268 -14.65 27.75 -0.09
CA PRO A 268 -14.83 29.04 -0.74
C PRO A 268 -15.03 28.91 -2.26
N VAL A 269 -15.81 27.92 -2.70
CA VAL A 269 -16.19 27.73 -4.10
C VAL A 269 -17.71 27.58 -4.23
N PRO A 270 -18.29 27.94 -5.40
CA PRO A 270 -19.72 27.81 -5.62
C PRO A 270 -20.21 26.36 -5.46
N PRO A 271 -21.49 26.14 -5.11
CA PRO A 271 -22.10 24.82 -5.20
C PRO A 271 -21.96 24.22 -6.61
N CYS A 272 -21.89 22.89 -6.69
CA CYS A 272 -21.85 22.14 -7.96
C CYS A 272 -20.75 22.58 -8.94
N SER A 273 -19.59 23.04 -8.44
CA SER A 273 -18.49 23.58 -9.24
C SER A 273 -17.36 22.58 -9.51
N VAL A 274 -17.19 21.55 -8.68
CA VAL A 274 -16.10 20.56 -8.83
C VAL A 274 -16.59 19.22 -9.37
N ASP A 275 -15.75 18.54 -10.14
CA ASP A 275 -16.02 17.19 -10.71
C ASP A 275 -15.79 16.08 -9.70
N ALA A 276 -14.75 16.23 -8.89
CA ALA A 276 -14.35 15.23 -7.92
C ALA A 276 -13.83 15.88 -6.64
N VAL A 277 -14.13 15.24 -5.52
CA VAL A 277 -13.53 15.53 -4.22
C VAL A 277 -12.78 14.29 -3.77
N ILE A 278 -11.49 14.41 -3.47
CA ILE A 278 -10.64 13.31 -3.01
C ILE A 278 -9.97 13.76 -1.72
N CYS A 279 -10.19 13.05 -0.62
CA CYS A 279 -9.76 13.56 0.68
C CYS A 279 -9.33 12.45 1.65
N ASP A 280 -8.17 12.65 2.29
CA ASP A 280 -7.75 11.89 3.46
C ASP A 280 -8.31 12.56 4.72
N ILE A 281 -9.43 12.04 5.24
CA ILE A 281 -10.05 12.62 6.43
C ILE A 281 -9.11 12.39 7.62
N PRO A 282 -8.69 13.43 8.38
CA PRO A 282 -7.77 13.23 9.48
C PRO A 282 -8.40 12.33 10.55
N PHE A 283 -7.74 11.21 10.84
CA PHE A 283 -8.11 10.31 11.93
C PHE A 283 -6.90 9.83 12.73
N GLY A 284 -7.09 9.60 14.03
CA GLY A 284 -6.09 9.01 14.91
C GLY A 284 -5.50 9.99 15.93
N ARG A 285 -4.58 9.49 16.77
CA ARG A 285 -4.10 10.19 17.98
C ARG A 285 -3.36 11.51 17.72
N LYS A 286 -2.93 11.76 16.49
CA LYS A 286 -2.21 12.98 16.10
C LYS A 286 -3.14 14.19 15.88
N PHE A 287 -4.45 13.96 15.72
CA PHE A 287 -5.42 15.00 15.38
C PHE A 287 -6.60 14.93 16.37
N GLY A 288 -6.42 15.54 17.55
CA GLY A 288 -7.49 15.78 18.53
C GLY A 288 -8.20 14.53 19.08
N SER A 289 -9.23 14.74 19.91
CA SER A 289 -10.06 13.64 20.40
C SER A 289 -10.91 13.08 19.25
N LYS A 290 -11.03 11.75 19.14
CA LYS A 290 -11.86 11.08 18.12
C LYS A 290 -13.32 11.59 18.10
N THR A 291 -13.80 12.08 19.23
CA THR A 291 -15.16 12.58 19.45
C THR A 291 -15.43 13.86 18.65
N ASP A 292 -14.43 14.71 18.44
CA ASP A 292 -14.59 15.98 17.72
C ASP A 292 -14.75 15.77 16.22
N MET A 293 -13.98 14.85 15.62
CA MET A 293 -14.11 14.55 14.18
C MET A 293 -15.42 13.86 13.84
N ALA A 294 -15.91 12.94 14.67
CA ALA A 294 -17.19 12.28 14.45
C ALA A 294 -18.37 13.28 14.47
N ALA A 295 -18.33 14.26 15.38
CA ALA A 295 -19.35 15.31 15.46
C ALA A 295 -19.32 16.27 14.25
N ARG A 296 -18.13 16.49 13.69
CA ARG A 296 -17.86 17.36 12.55
C ARG A 296 -18.12 16.72 11.19
N LEU A 297 -18.07 15.39 11.12
CA LEU A 297 -18.19 14.62 9.88
C LEU A 297 -19.44 14.96 9.06
N PRO A 298 -20.65 15.11 9.64
CA PRO A 298 -21.83 15.48 8.84
C PRO A 298 -21.68 16.83 8.14
N THR A 299 -21.15 17.85 8.83
CA THR A 299 -20.93 19.18 8.26
C THR A 299 -19.87 19.16 7.16
N ILE A 300 -18.77 18.43 7.39
CA ILE A 300 -17.69 18.24 6.40
C ILE A 300 -18.25 17.62 5.12
N VAL A 301 -19.01 16.54 5.25
CA VAL A 301 -19.55 15.81 4.10
C VAL A 301 -20.61 16.64 3.37
N LYS A 302 -21.43 17.40 4.11
CA LYS A 302 -22.40 18.34 3.52
C LYS A 302 -21.72 19.43 2.69
N GLU A 303 -20.60 19.99 3.15
CA GLU A 303 -19.83 20.96 2.37
C GLU A 303 -19.18 20.34 1.14
N MET A 304 -18.62 19.13 1.26
CA MET A 304 -18.08 18.37 0.11
C MET A 304 -19.18 18.06 -0.93
N GLU A 305 -20.36 17.63 -0.47
CA GLU A 305 -21.51 17.39 -1.34
C GLU A 305 -21.99 18.69 -2.01
N ARG A 306 -22.06 19.80 -1.27
CA ARG A 306 -22.50 21.10 -1.80
C ARG A 306 -21.68 21.50 -3.02
N VAL A 307 -20.36 21.41 -2.95
CA VAL A 307 -19.46 21.84 -4.03
C VAL A 307 -19.39 20.83 -5.18
N LEU A 308 -19.65 19.55 -4.92
CA LEU A 308 -19.60 18.50 -5.93
C LEU A 308 -20.77 18.61 -6.92
N ARG A 309 -20.48 18.50 -8.22
CA ARG A 309 -21.53 18.43 -9.26
C ARG A 309 -22.34 17.14 -9.18
N VAL A 310 -23.57 17.16 -9.71
CA VAL A 310 -24.35 15.92 -9.89
C VAL A 310 -23.58 14.98 -10.83
N GLY A 311 -23.50 13.70 -10.47
CA GLY A 311 -22.66 12.71 -11.13
C GLY A 311 -21.17 12.79 -10.77
N GLY A 312 -20.76 13.76 -9.95
CA GLY A 312 -19.39 13.91 -9.48
C GLY A 312 -19.00 12.80 -8.48
N ALA A 313 -17.69 12.56 -8.38
CA ALA A 313 -17.12 11.52 -7.52
C ALA A 313 -16.61 12.08 -6.18
N LEU A 314 -16.97 11.44 -5.07
CA LEU A 314 -16.41 11.71 -3.76
C LEU A 314 -15.63 10.49 -3.28
N VAL A 315 -14.32 10.64 -3.07
CA VAL A 315 -13.42 9.58 -2.62
C VAL A 315 -12.81 9.94 -1.29
N LEU A 316 -13.10 9.14 -0.25
CA LEU A 316 -12.69 9.42 1.13
C LEU A 316 -11.84 8.28 1.68
N LEU A 317 -10.70 8.62 2.30
CA LEU A 317 -9.97 7.70 3.17
C LEU A 317 -10.46 7.88 4.61
N LEU A 318 -10.91 6.78 5.22
CA LEU A 318 -11.60 6.78 6.51
C LEU A 318 -11.05 5.68 7.42
N SER A 319 -11.05 5.94 8.72
CA SER A 319 -10.95 4.85 9.71
C SER A 319 -12.23 3.99 9.70
N PRO A 320 -12.19 2.73 10.15
CA PRO A 320 -13.38 1.88 10.25
C PRO A 320 -14.52 2.50 11.09
N ALA A 321 -14.19 3.29 12.11
CA ALA A 321 -15.17 4.00 12.93
C ALA A 321 -15.86 5.10 12.12
N LEU A 322 -15.09 6.00 11.50
CA LEU A 322 -15.65 7.09 10.67
C LEU A 322 -16.44 6.56 9.47
N ALA A 323 -16.01 5.45 8.87
CA ALA A 323 -16.74 4.78 7.80
C ALA A 323 -18.12 4.27 8.27
N SER A 324 -18.21 3.80 9.52
CA SER A 324 -19.47 3.37 10.12
C SER A 324 -20.38 4.56 10.46
N ASP A 325 -19.79 5.67 10.90
CA ASP A 325 -20.51 6.93 11.14
C ASP A 325 -21.08 7.48 9.84
N LEU A 326 -20.27 7.55 8.79
CA LEU A 326 -20.67 8.05 7.48
C LEU A 326 -21.80 7.22 6.87
N LYS A 327 -21.75 5.88 6.98
CA LYS A 327 -22.85 5.01 6.52
C LYS A 327 -24.17 5.33 7.22
N ARG A 328 -24.14 5.65 8.52
CA ARG A 328 -25.34 6.04 9.28
C ARG A 328 -25.88 7.41 8.86
N ILE A 329 -25.00 8.32 8.47
CA ILE A 329 -25.35 9.67 8.00
C ILE A 329 -25.98 9.63 6.59
N CYS A 330 -25.41 8.84 5.67
CA CYS A 330 -25.92 8.73 4.29
C CYS A 330 -27.17 7.83 4.18
N HIS A 331 -27.26 6.78 5.00
CA HIS A 331 -28.38 5.84 5.00
C HIS A 331 -28.87 5.61 6.43
N PRO A 332 -29.73 6.50 6.96
CA PRO A 332 -30.36 6.27 8.26
C PRO A 332 -31.20 5.00 8.16
N GLN A 333 -30.81 3.96 8.90
CA GLN A 333 -31.67 2.80 9.07
C GLN A 333 -32.98 3.26 9.73
N PRO A 334 -34.16 2.84 9.26
CA PRO A 334 -35.38 3.07 10.00
C PRO A 334 -35.21 2.45 11.38
N ALA A 335 -35.46 3.24 12.43
CA ALA A 335 -35.43 2.74 13.79
C ALA A 335 -36.40 1.56 13.88
N VAL A 336 -35.88 0.35 14.08
CA VAL A 336 -36.72 -0.81 14.40
C VAL A 336 -37.39 -0.47 15.74
N PRO A 337 -38.73 -0.35 15.80
CA PRO A 337 -39.38 -0.15 17.08
C PRO A 337 -39.13 -1.40 17.90
N VAL A 338 -38.33 -1.30 18.95
CA VAL A 338 -38.30 -2.32 20.00
C VAL A 338 -39.54 -2.06 20.86
N SER A 339 -40.70 -2.45 20.36
CA SER A 339 -41.91 -2.52 21.17
C SER A 339 -41.76 -3.71 22.12
N ARG A 340 -41.35 -3.45 23.36
CA ARG A 340 -41.69 -4.35 24.46
C ARG A 340 -43.20 -4.23 24.69
N PRO A 341 -43.95 -5.34 24.80
CA PRO A 341 -45.37 -5.26 25.09
C PRO A 341 -45.57 -4.61 26.47
N GLY A 342 -46.23 -3.43 26.51
CA GLY A 342 -46.73 -2.84 27.76
C GLY A 342 -46.18 -1.47 28.18
N GLU A 343 -45.26 -0.83 27.45
CA GLU A 343 -44.83 0.54 27.75
C GLU A 343 -45.57 1.57 26.87
N PRO A 344 -46.09 2.69 27.44
CA PRO A 344 -46.71 3.75 26.67
C PRO A 344 -45.67 4.40 25.74
N PRO A 345 -46.09 4.90 24.55
CA PRO A 345 -45.18 5.48 23.58
C PRO A 345 -44.50 6.72 24.16
N GLN A 346 -43.23 6.60 24.52
CA GLN A 346 -42.39 7.77 24.78
C GLN A 346 -42.14 8.48 23.44
N GLN A 347 -42.83 9.60 23.23
CA GLN A 347 -42.45 10.58 22.22
C GLN A 347 -41.02 11.04 22.52
N ARG A 348 -40.04 10.56 21.75
CA ARG A 348 -38.75 11.24 21.66
C ARG A 348 -38.96 12.48 20.81
N THR A 349 -39.08 13.63 21.47
CA THR A 349 -38.92 14.96 20.86
C THR A 349 -37.44 15.14 20.54
N GLY A 350 -37.02 14.61 19.40
CA GLY A 350 -35.73 14.89 18.81
C GLY A 350 -35.90 14.75 17.32
N ASP A 351 -35.96 15.88 16.63
CA ASP A 351 -35.92 15.90 15.17
C ASP A 351 -34.82 14.94 14.67
N PRO A 352 -35.05 14.16 13.60
CA PRO A 352 -33.95 13.46 12.95
C PRO A 352 -32.88 14.50 12.62
N PRO A 353 -31.58 14.21 12.84
CA PRO A 353 -30.54 15.20 12.62
C PRO A 353 -30.67 15.72 11.18
N SER A 354 -30.88 17.04 11.05
CA SER A 354 -31.08 17.82 9.82
C SER A 354 -29.86 17.86 8.88
N LEU A 355 -29.00 16.85 9.00
CA LEU A 355 -27.71 16.69 8.34
C LEU A 355 -27.66 15.37 7.55
N LEU A 356 -28.83 14.88 7.11
CA LEU A 356 -28.88 13.83 6.11
C LEU A 356 -28.37 14.41 4.79
N VAL A 357 -27.45 13.70 4.15
CA VAL A 357 -26.91 13.98 2.82
C VAL A 357 -27.43 12.89 1.87
N PRO A 358 -28.74 12.95 1.50
CA PRO A 358 -29.42 11.86 0.83
C PRO A 358 -28.90 11.62 -0.59
N SER A 359 -28.23 12.59 -1.20
CA SER A 359 -27.78 12.49 -2.59
C SER A 359 -26.45 11.76 -2.76
N LEU A 360 -25.73 11.40 -1.70
CA LEU A 360 -24.49 10.62 -1.83
C LEU A 360 -24.76 9.11 -1.79
N GLU A 361 -24.52 8.45 -2.91
CA GLU A 361 -24.68 7.00 -3.06
C GLU A 361 -23.33 6.29 -2.97
N LEU A 362 -23.19 5.32 -2.08
CA LEU A 362 -21.96 4.54 -1.94
C LEU A 362 -21.79 3.58 -3.12
N GLN A 363 -20.72 3.77 -3.90
CA GLN A 363 -20.40 2.96 -5.09
C GLN A 363 -19.46 1.80 -4.77
N SER A 364 -18.42 2.04 -3.96
CA SER A 364 -17.47 0.97 -3.59
C SER A 364 -16.73 1.25 -2.29
N THR A 365 -16.19 0.19 -1.68
CA THR A 365 -15.36 0.24 -0.47
C THR A 365 -14.15 -0.64 -0.64
N HIS A 366 -12.96 -0.08 -0.42
CA HIS A 366 -11.68 -0.78 -0.56
C HIS A 366 -10.92 -0.72 0.75
N ARG A 367 -10.44 -1.87 1.26
CA ARG A 367 -9.60 -1.90 2.46
C ARG A 367 -8.16 -1.62 2.07
N VAL A 368 -7.51 -0.70 2.78
CA VAL A 368 -6.10 -0.38 2.60
C VAL A 368 -5.36 -0.45 3.93
N SER A 369 -4.15 -0.99 3.92
CA SER A 369 -3.27 -0.99 5.07
C SER A 369 -2.36 0.24 5.04
N LEU A 370 -2.40 1.04 6.10
CA LEU A 370 -1.52 2.18 6.33
C LEU A 370 -0.30 1.79 7.19
N GLY A 371 0.05 0.49 7.21
CA GLY A 371 1.12 -0.07 8.01
C GLY A 371 0.61 -0.62 9.35
N THR A 372 0.38 0.23 10.33
CA THR A 372 -0.06 -0.17 11.69
C THR A 372 -1.57 -0.07 11.90
N ALA A 373 -2.30 0.50 10.94
CA ALA A 373 -3.75 0.64 10.98
C ALA A 373 -4.37 0.23 9.64
N ASP A 374 -5.57 -0.32 9.72
CA ASP A 374 -6.44 -0.50 8.56
C ASP A 374 -7.25 0.78 8.34
N ALA A 375 -7.44 1.13 7.08
CA ALA A 375 -8.32 2.20 6.64
C ALA A 375 -9.20 1.70 5.48
N LEU A 376 -10.23 2.48 5.17
CA LEU A 376 -11.18 2.20 4.10
C LEU A 376 -11.18 3.38 3.13
N ILE A 377 -11.03 3.10 1.84
CA ILE A 377 -11.32 4.06 0.78
C ILE A 377 -12.77 3.85 0.37
N HIS A 378 -13.63 4.83 0.60
CA HIS A 378 -15.01 4.83 0.11
C HIS A 378 -15.10 5.72 -1.13
N LYS A 379 -15.81 5.22 -2.16
CA LYS A 379 -16.22 6.01 -3.31
C LYS A 379 -17.72 6.22 -3.25
N TYR A 380 -18.15 7.47 -3.35
CA TYR A 380 -19.53 7.88 -3.49
C TYR A 380 -19.74 8.61 -4.81
N SER A 381 -20.96 8.61 -5.32
CA SER A 381 -21.42 9.47 -6.40
C SER A 381 -22.52 10.38 -5.90
N LYS A 382 -22.53 11.64 -6.35
CA LYS A 382 -23.67 12.54 -6.09
C LYS A 382 -24.82 12.24 -7.06
N GLY A 383 -25.87 11.60 -6.58
CA GLY A 383 -27.13 11.40 -7.29
C GLY A 383 -27.85 12.73 -7.57
N GLY A 384 -28.72 12.72 -8.58
CA GLY A 384 -29.57 13.85 -8.91
C GLY A 384 -30.75 13.93 -7.95
N GLY A 385 -30.56 14.51 -6.77
CA GLY A 385 -31.66 14.91 -5.91
C GLY A 385 -32.36 16.14 -6.50
N VAL A 386 -33.70 16.09 -6.63
CA VAL A 386 -34.51 17.24 -7.04
C VAL A 386 -34.24 18.40 -6.07
N ALA A 387 -33.89 19.54 -6.64
CA ALA A 387 -33.46 20.76 -5.95
C ALA A 387 -34.47 21.30 -4.92
#